data_AF-A0A127EV32-F1
#
_entry.id   AF-A0A127EV32-F1
#
_cell.length_a   1.000
_cell.length_b   1.000
_cell.length_c   1.000
_cell.angle_alpha   90.00
_cell.angle_beta   90.00
_cell.angle_gamma   90.00
#
_symmetry.space_group_name_H-M   'P 1'
#
loop_
_entity.id
_entity.type
_entity.pdbx_description
1 polymer ?
#
loop_
_entity_poly.entity_id
_entity_poly.type
_entity_poly.pdbx_seq_one_letter_code
_entity_poly.pdbx_strand_id
1 'polypeptide(L)'
;MISQRQIDFRQEYRSRIIGWYDGYFHIVLIYAMGAAAFYIYLHHIHDVSLVEWLTVPATFLFTNLFEWAVHKYVMHRPVNIKGLRAVYERHTLNHHQFFTDEEMRFRDHKDWRVTVFPPYALVVFILMSLPAAVILGLILSPNVGWLFMSVTTGMYLIYEFMHFCCHVDENSFVRHCPFVNTLRRHHTAHHNGRLMMEVNMNLTFPIADWLFGTSDLDRGLIGHLLNGYDTRFLKRNLRGKPRQPDEAAAVPVGTH
;
A
#
# COMPACT_ATOMS: atom_id res chain seq x y z
N MET A 1 -21.88 -11.17 0.98
CA MET A 1 -21.96 -11.70 -0.39
C MET A 1 -21.67 -10.56 -1.36
N ILE A 2 -20.87 -10.82 -2.39
CA ILE A 2 -20.56 -9.81 -3.43
C ILE A 2 -21.85 -9.36 -4.14
N SER A 3 -21.94 -8.08 -4.50
CA SER A 3 -23.11 -7.55 -5.23
C SER A 3 -23.00 -7.81 -6.74
N GLN A 4 -24.15 -7.91 -7.43
CA GLN A 4 -24.17 -8.01 -8.90
C GLN A 4 -23.39 -6.88 -9.57
N ARG A 5 -23.55 -5.64 -9.07
CA ARG A 5 -22.80 -4.48 -9.56
C ARG A 5 -21.28 -4.70 -9.51
N GLN A 6 -20.77 -5.31 -8.44
CA GLN A 6 -19.33 -5.57 -8.30
C GLN A 6 -18.88 -6.70 -9.23
N ILE A 7 -19.72 -7.73 -9.45
CA ILE A 7 -19.46 -8.79 -10.44
C ILE A 7 -19.34 -8.17 -11.84
N ASP A 8 -20.32 -7.37 -12.26
CA ASP A 8 -20.35 -6.72 -13.56
C ASP A 8 -19.13 -5.81 -13.74
N PHE A 9 -18.79 -5.01 -12.73
CA PHE A 9 -17.60 -4.16 -12.74
C PHE A 9 -16.31 -4.96 -12.92
N ARG A 10 -16.15 -6.08 -12.20
CA ARG A 10 -14.96 -6.94 -12.33
C ARG A 10 -14.86 -7.55 -13.73
N GLN A 11 -15.98 -7.97 -14.31
CA GLN A 11 -16.02 -8.52 -15.67
C GLN A 11 -15.65 -7.46 -16.71
N GLU A 12 -16.22 -6.24 -16.60
CA GLU A 12 -15.91 -5.11 -17.46
C GLU A 12 -14.44 -4.67 -17.34
N TYR A 13 -13.91 -4.59 -16.11
CA TYR A 13 -12.51 -4.25 -15.90
C TYR A 13 -11.58 -5.28 -16.57
N ARG A 14 -11.87 -6.58 -16.39
CA ARG A 14 -11.07 -7.67 -16.97
C ARG A 14 -11.14 -7.70 -18.50
N SER A 15 -12.27 -7.34 -19.12
CA SER A 15 -12.40 -7.31 -20.58
C SER A 15 -11.52 -6.23 -21.23
N ARG A 16 -11.13 -5.21 -20.46
CA ARG A 16 -10.21 -4.13 -20.88
C ARG A 16 -8.73 -4.46 -20.67
N ILE A 17 -8.41 -5.56 -19.98
CA ILE A 17 -7.02 -5.99 -19.81
C ILE A 17 -6.53 -6.54 -21.15
N ILE A 18 -5.48 -5.91 -21.69
CA ILE A 18 -4.90 -6.31 -22.98
C ILE A 18 -4.34 -7.73 -22.85
N GLY A 19 -4.56 -8.57 -23.87
CA GLY A 19 -4.27 -10.00 -23.82
C GLY A 19 -2.82 -10.40 -23.54
N TRP A 20 -1.85 -9.50 -23.74
CA TRP A 20 -0.43 -9.75 -23.44
C TRP A 20 -0.05 -9.46 -21.98
N TYR A 21 -0.95 -8.92 -21.15
CA TYR A 21 -0.65 -8.66 -19.75
C TYR A 21 -0.41 -9.96 -18.98
N ASP A 22 0.77 -10.08 -18.39
CA ASP A 22 1.14 -11.15 -17.48
C ASP A 22 1.51 -10.58 -16.10
N GLY A 23 0.89 -11.13 -15.06
CA GLY A 23 1.01 -10.62 -13.69
C GLY A 23 2.36 -10.98 -13.08
N TYR A 24 2.89 -12.17 -13.40
CA TYR A 24 4.17 -12.64 -12.90
C TYR A 24 5.31 -11.79 -13.46
N PHE A 25 5.32 -11.57 -14.77
CA PHE A 25 6.26 -10.67 -15.42
C PHE A 25 6.18 -9.25 -14.85
N HIS A 26 4.98 -8.76 -14.56
CA HIS A 26 4.79 -7.44 -13.96
C HIS A 26 5.50 -7.31 -12.61
N ILE A 27 5.30 -8.28 -11.70
CA ILE A 27 5.97 -8.32 -10.40
C ILE A 27 7.48 -8.43 -10.56
N VAL A 28 7.96 -9.37 -11.38
CA VAL A 28 9.40 -9.56 -11.63
C VAL A 28 10.05 -8.28 -12.14
N LEU A 29 9.39 -7.57 -13.06
CA LEU A 29 9.89 -6.32 -13.61
C LEU A 29 10.06 -5.24 -12.54
N ILE A 30 9.06 -5.04 -11.67
CA ILE A 30 9.13 -4.04 -10.58
C ILE A 30 10.28 -4.35 -9.62
N TYR A 31 10.40 -5.60 -9.17
CA TYR A 31 11.46 -5.99 -8.25
C TYR A 31 12.84 -6.00 -8.92
N ALA A 32 12.94 -6.33 -10.21
CA ALA A 32 14.20 -6.23 -10.95
C ALA A 32 14.64 -4.77 -11.09
N MET A 33 13.72 -3.84 -11.38
CA MET A 33 14.00 -2.41 -11.40
C MET A 33 14.43 -1.89 -10.02
N GLY A 34 13.74 -2.32 -8.96
CA GLY A 34 14.10 -2.00 -7.58
C GLY A 34 15.49 -2.53 -7.20
N ALA A 35 15.80 -3.77 -7.55
CA ALA A 35 17.11 -4.38 -7.32
C ALA A 35 18.23 -3.66 -8.10
N ALA A 36 17.98 -3.28 -9.36
CA ALA A 36 18.93 -2.49 -10.14
C ALA A 36 19.18 -1.10 -9.52
N ALA A 37 18.12 -0.45 -9.02
CA ALA A 37 18.25 0.82 -8.30
C ALA A 37 19.08 0.66 -7.01
N PHE A 38 18.78 -0.36 -6.19
CA PHE A 38 19.56 -0.66 -5.00
C PHE A 38 21.02 -0.98 -5.30
N TYR A 39 21.29 -1.72 -6.36
CA TYR A 39 22.67 -1.98 -6.79
C TYR A 39 23.45 -0.68 -7.00
N ILE A 40 22.83 0.31 -7.66
CA ILE A 40 23.45 1.63 -7.85
C ILE A 40 23.62 2.35 -6.50
N TYR A 41 22.58 2.41 -5.67
CA TYR A 41 22.63 3.17 -4.41
C TYR A 41 23.68 2.61 -3.46
N LEU A 42 23.66 1.29 -3.24
CA LEU A 42 24.54 0.61 -2.32
C LEU A 42 26.01 0.67 -2.77
N HIS A 43 26.27 0.75 -4.08
CA HIS A 43 27.62 0.92 -4.59
C HIS A 43 28.24 2.28 -4.25
N HIS A 44 27.43 3.29 -3.92
CA HIS A 44 27.90 4.64 -3.60
C HIS A 44 27.79 4.98 -2.10
N ILE A 45 27.38 4.01 -1.27
CA ILE A 45 27.33 4.16 0.19
C ILE A 45 28.62 3.58 0.77
N HIS A 46 29.41 4.40 1.44
CA HIS A 46 30.69 4.01 2.03
C HIS A 46 30.87 4.62 3.41
N ASP A 47 31.44 3.86 4.35
CA ASP A 47 31.87 4.34 5.66
C ASP A 47 30.83 5.21 6.40
N VAL A 48 29.58 4.73 6.43
CA VAL A 48 28.43 5.45 7.01
C VAL A 48 28.64 5.65 8.51
N SER A 49 28.65 6.91 8.93
CA SER A 49 28.71 7.30 10.34
C SER A 49 27.41 7.01 11.09
N LEU A 50 27.49 6.90 12.42
CA LEU A 50 26.32 6.64 13.26
C LEU A 50 25.22 7.72 13.13
N VAL A 51 25.59 8.97 12.84
CA VAL A 51 24.63 10.07 12.68
C VAL A 51 23.93 9.98 11.33
N GLU A 52 24.65 9.64 10.25
CA GLU A 52 24.05 9.44 8.92
C GLU A 52 23.05 8.28 8.92
N TRP A 53 23.24 7.26 9.76
CA TRP A 53 22.24 6.20 9.92
C TRP A 53 20.88 6.70 10.40
N LEU A 54 20.79 7.86 11.07
CA LEU A 54 19.51 8.47 11.45
C LEU A 54 18.66 8.88 10.23
N THR A 55 19.26 9.02 9.06
CA THR A 55 18.55 9.23 7.80
C THR A 55 17.55 8.10 7.53
N VAL A 56 17.87 6.86 7.92
CA VAL A 56 16.97 5.71 7.69
C VAL A 56 15.65 5.84 8.43
N PRO A 57 15.60 5.91 9.77
CA PRO A 57 14.34 6.06 10.49
C PRO A 57 13.64 7.38 10.19
N ALA A 58 14.37 8.48 9.94
CA ALA A 58 13.76 9.76 9.58
C ALA A 58 13.05 9.69 8.22
N THR A 59 13.71 9.13 7.20
CA THR A 59 13.11 8.96 5.87
C THR A 59 11.97 7.95 5.90
N PHE A 60 12.11 6.87 6.68
CA PHE A 60 11.03 5.89 6.88
C PHE A 60 9.77 6.56 7.42
N LEU A 61 9.88 7.34 8.51
CA LEU A 61 8.72 8.06 9.06
C LEU A 61 8.16 9.08 8.07
N PHE A 62 9.03 9.83 7.39
CA PHE A 62 8.60 10.76 6.34
C PHE A 62 7.79 10.06 5.25
N THR A 63 8.26 8.93 4.71
CA THR A 63 7.56 8.17 3.67
C THR A 63 6.25 7.58 4.16
N ASN A 64 6.16 7.14 5.42
CA ASN A 64 4.92 6.62 5.99
C ASN A 64 3.85 7.71 6.14
N LEU A 65 4.24 8.91 6.58
CA LEU A 65 3.33 10.07 6.63
C LEU A 65 2.92 10.53 5.23
N PHE A 66 3.86 10.50 4.28
CA PHE A 66 3.61 10.83 2.88
C PHE A 66 2.62 9.86 2.23
N GLU A 67 2.80 8.56 2.44
CA GLU A 67 1.87 7.50 1.99
C GLU A 67 0.44 7.79 2.49
N TRP A 68 0.28 8.03 3.79
CA TRP A 68 -1.00 8.38 4.39
C TRP A 68 -1.61 9.64 3.76
N ALA A 69 -0.81 10.69 3.55
CA ALA A 69 -1.28 11.95 3.00
C ALA A 69 -1.74 11.78 1.54
N VAL A 70 -0.95 11.10 0.71
CA VAL A 70 -1.32 10.80 -0.67
C VAL A 70 -2.57 9.92 -0.71
N HIS A 71 -2.65 8.89 0.12
CA HIS A 71 -3.82 8.01 0.15
C HIS A 71 -5.10 8.80 0.51
N LYS A 72 -5.04 9.60 1.59
CA LYS A 72 -6.20 10.35 2.08
C LYS A 72 -6.62 11.52 1.19
N TYR A 73 -5.66 12.31 0.71
CA TYR A 73 -5.95 13.59 0.05
C TYR A 73 -5.85 13.54 -1.47
N VAL A 74 -5.19 12.54 -2.05
CA VAL A 74 -5.04 12.39 -3.50
C VAL A 74 -5.75 11.15 -4.02
N MET A 75 -5.57 10.01 -3.37
CA MET A 75 -6.14 8.75 -3.87
C MET A 75 -7.64 8.64 -3.56
N HIS A 76 -8.11 9.22 -2.45
CA HIS A 76 -9.54 9.25 -2.07
C HIS A 76 -10.28 10.53 -2.41
N ARG A 77 -9.58 11.58 -2.87
CA ARG A 77 -10.21 12.84 -3.24
C ARG A 77 -9.76 13.27 -4.62
N PRO A 78 -10.69 13.60 -5.53
CA PRO A 78 -10.31 14.06 -6.84
C PRO A 78 -9.58 15.40 -6.76
N VAL A 79 -8.41 15.47 -7.40
CA VAL A 79 -7.63 16.71 -7.55
C VAL A 79 -7.71 17.15 -9.02
N ASN A 80 -7.88 18.45 -9.27
CA ASN A 80 -8.00 19.02 -10.62
C ASN A 80 -6.64 19.14 -11.36
N ILE A 81 -5.81 18.11 -11.25
CA ILE A 81 -4.53 17.96 -11.96
C ILE A 81 -4.56 16.58 -12.61
N LYS A 82 -4.40 16.50 -13.94
CA LYS A 82 -4.60 15.25 -14.72
C LYS A 82 -3.88 14.03 -14.11
N GLY A 83 -2.60 14.18 -13.75
CA GLY A 83 -1.82 13.08 -13.15
C GLY A 83 -2.36 12.63 -11.79
N LEU A 84 -2.71 13.57 -10.92
CA LEU A 84 -3.27 13.26 -9.59
C LEU A 84 -4.71 12.72 -9.68
N ARG A 85 -5.48 13.18 -10.67
CA ARG A 85 -6.81 12.65 -10.99
C ARG A 85 -6.73 11.19 -11.43
N ALA A 86 -5.76 10.82 -12.25
CA ALA A 86 -5.56 9.43 -12.68
C ALA A 86 -5.24 8.50 -11.50
N VAL A 87 -4.53 9.00 -10.48
CA VAL A 87 -4.25 8.27 -9.24
C VAL A 87 -5.56 8.01 -8.46
N TYR A 88 -6.43 9.01 -8.32
CA TYR A 88 -7.78 8.85 -7.75
C TYR A 88 -8.62 7.85 -8.53
N GLU A 89 -8.62 7.93 -9.86
CA GLU A 89 -9.41 7.04 -10.72
C GLU A 89 -8.93 5.59 -10.61
N ARG A 90 -7.61 5.36 -10.60
CA ARG A 90 -7.05 4.02 -10.38
C ARG A 90 -7.37 3.48 -8.99
N HIS A 91 -7.40 4.33 -7.97
CA HIS A 91 -7.64 3.91 -6.61
C HIS A 91 -9.13 3.82 -6.25
N THR A 92 -9.82 4.94 -6.06
CA THR A 92 -11.21 4.93 -5.61
C THR A 92 -12.16 4.38 -6.67
N LEU A 93 -11.99 4.74 -7.95
CA LEU A 93 -12.95 4.34 -8.99
C LEU A 93 -12.69 2.96 -9.59
N ASN A 94 -11.44 2.46 -9.51
CA ASN A 94 -11.12 1.10 -9.95
C ASN A 94 -10.89 0.17 -8.78
N HIS A 95 -9.84 0.39 -7.96
CA HIS A 95 -9.47 -0.53 -6.89
C HIS A 95 -10.57 -0.77 -5.86
N HIS A 96 -11.21 0.28 -5.33
CA HIS A 96 -12.32 0.16 -4.35
C HIS A 96 -13.67 -0.28 -4.95
N GLN A 97 -13.85 -0.15 -6.27
CA GLN A 97 -15.01 -0.76 -6.94
C GLN A 97 -14.76 -2.24 -7.25
N PHE A 98 -13.50 -2.60 -7.53
CA PHE A 98 -13.10 -3.97 -7.81
C PHE A 98 -13.06 -4.80 -6.52
N PHE A 99 -12.46 -4.29 -5.45
CA PHE A 99 -12.36 -4.94 -4.14
C PHE A 99 -13.22 -4.22 -3.12
N THR A 100 -14.03 -4.97 -2.40
CA THR A 100 -14.84 -4.49 -1.27
C THR A 100 -14.50 -5.35 -0.06
N ASP A 101 -14.94 -4.94 1.13
CA ASP A 101 -14.80 -5.75 2.34
C ASP A 101 -15.61 -7.06 2.32
N GLU A 102 -16.42 -7.28 1.28
CA GLU A 102 -17.10 -8.54 0.98
C GLU A 102 -16.24 -9.52 0.18
N GLU A 103 -15.35 -9.04 -0.70
CA GLU A 103 -14.43 -9.87 -1.47
C GLU A 103 -13.19 -9.06 -1.83
N MET A 104 -12.14 -9.27 -1.05
CA MET A 104 -10.85 -8.60 -1.19
C MET A 104 -9.91 -9.32 -2.15
N ARG A 105 -10.19 -10.57 -2.51
CA ARG A 105 -9.16 -11.43 -3.11
C ARG A 105 -9.08 -11.31 -4.62
N PHE A 106 -7.87 -11.51 -5.13
CA PHE A 106 -7.64 -11.76 -6.55
C PHE A 106 -8.29 -13.07 -6.97
N ARG A 107 -8.82 -13.13 -8.19
CA ARG A 107 -9.19 -14.40 -8.82
C ARG A 107 -7.99 -15.07 -9.48
N ASP A 108 -7.21 -14.31 -10.21
CA ASP A 108 -6.04 -14.78 -10.96
C ASP A 108 -5.02 -13.64 -11.14
N HIS A 109 -3.89 -13.96 -11.77
CA HIS A 109 -2.78 -13.02 -11.95
C HIS A 109 -3.14 -11.76 -12.75
N LYS A 110 -4.24 -11.75 -13.53
CA LYS A 110 -4.66 -10.56 -14.29
C LYS A 110 -5.20 -9.49 -13.35
N ASP A 111 -5.82 -9.88 -12.24
CA ASP A 111 -6.36 -8.96 -11.26
C ASP A 111 -5.25 -8.17 -10.53
N TRP A 112 -4.00 -8.65 -10.55
CA TRP A 112 -2.87 -7.96 -9.93
C TRP A 112 -2.67 -6.55 -10.49
N ARG A 113 -3.07 -6.31 -11.74
CA ARG A 113 -3.05 -4.98 -12.40
C ARG A 113 -3.82 -3.91 -11.63
N VAL A 114 -4.88 -4.32 -10.93
CA VAL A 114 -5.75 -3.43 -10.14
C VAL A 114 -5.01 -2.89 -8.92
N THR A 115 -4.07 -3.66 -8.38
CA THR A 115 -3.37 -3.39 -7.12
C THR A 115 -1.97 -2.87 -7.39
N VAL A 116 -1.12 -3.71 -7.99
CA VAL A 116 0.31 -3.46 -8.25
C VAL A 116 0.48 -2.27 -9.18
N PHE A 117 1.18 -1.24 -8.73
CA PHE A 117 1.41 -0.03 -9.53
C PHE A 117 2.09 -0.37 -10.86
N PRO A 118 1.81 0.39 -11.94
CA PRO A 118 2.50 0.16 -13.21
C PRO A 118 4.01 0.42 -13.08
N PRO A 119 4.89 -0.23 -13.85
CA PRO A 119 6.34 -0.16 -13.63
C PRO A 119 6.92 1.25 -13.72
N TYR A 120 6.33 2.11 -14.56
CA TYR A 120 6.74 3.51 -14.66
C TYR A 120 6.51 4.30 -13.35
N ALA A 121 5.61 3.85 -12.47
CA ALA A 121 5.35 4.53 -11.20
C ALA A 121 6.59 4.50 -10.31
N LEU A 122 7.30 3.37 -10.22
CA LEU A 122 8.56 3.27 -9.48
C LEU A 122 9.59 4.30 -10.01
N VAL A 123 9.71 4.43 -11.34
CA VAL A 123 10.59 5.44 -11.96
C VAL A 123 10.17 6.86 -11.55
N VAL A 124 8.88 7.17 -11.58
CA VAL A 124 8.36 8.48 -11.14
C VAL A 124 8.68 8.73 -9.66
N PHE A 125 8.53 7.74 -8.78
CA PHE A 125 8.86 7.87 -7.36
C PHE A 125 10.35 8.09 -7.11
N ILE A 126 11.21 7.41 -7.86
CA ILE A 126 12.66 7.62 -7.84
C ILE A 126 12.98 9.06 -8.28
N LEU A 127 12.44 9.50 -9.41
CA LEU A 127 12.67 10.85 -9.94
C LEU A 127 12.11 11.95 -9.03
N MET A 128 11.01 11.69 -8.32
CA MET A 128 10.45 12.61 -7.32
C MET A 128 11.33 12.69 -6.07
N SER A 129 11.95 11.58 -5.69
CA SER A 129 12.85 11.50 -4.52
C SER A 129 14.23 12.10 -4.80
N LEU A 130 14.69 12.03 -6.05
CA LEU A 130 16.05 12.42 -6.46
C LEU A 130 16.41 13.88 -6.12
N PRO A 131 15.57 14.91 -6.38
CA PRO A 131 15.90 16.28 -6.00
C PRO A 131 16.15 16.43 -4.50
N ALA A 132 15.32 15.81 -3.66
CA ALA A 132 15.48 15.84 -2.21
C ALA A 132 16.78 15.12 -1.80
N ALA A 133 17.06 13.95 -2.39
CA ALA A 133 18.29 13.22 -2.14
C ALA A 133 19.55 14.01 -2.52
N VAL A 134 19.54 14.69 -3.67
CA VAL A 134 20.66 15.53 -4.11
C VAL A 134 20.86 16.70 -3.16
N ILE A 135 19.79 17.38 -2.76
CA ILE A 135 19.86 18.50 -1.80
C ILE A 135 20.42 18.03 -0.46
N LEU A 136 19.88 16.93 0.09
CA LEU A 136 20.38 16.33 1.34
C LEU A 136 21.83 15.86 1.20
N GLY A 137 22.17 15.29 0.04
CA GLY A 137 23.49 14.80 -0.31
C GLY A 137 24.56 15.90 -0.32
N LEU A 138 24.20 17.07 -0.85
CA LEU A 138 25.07 18.24 -0.93
C LEU A 138 25.20 18.99 0.40
N ILE A 139 24.14 19.01 1.20
CA ILE A 139 24.10 19.77 2.46
C ILE A 139 24.69 18.98 3.63
N LEU A 140 24.43 17.66 3.68
CA LEU A 140 24.81 16.81 4.81
C LEU A 140 25.98 15.90 4.42
N SER A 141 25.76 14.94 3.51
CA SER A 141 26.80 14.11 2.92
C SER A 141 26.24 13.24 1.79
N PRO A 142 27.07 12.77 0.84
CA PRO A 142 26.62 11.83 -0.19
C PRO A 142 25.92 10.59 0.35
N ASN A 143 26.39 10.04 1.49
CA ASN A 143 25.76 8.90 2.15
C ASN A 143 24.31 9.19 2.53
N VAL A 144 24.01 10.37 3.08
CA VAL A 144 22.62 10.76 3.42
C VAL A 144 21.73 10.77 2.18
N GLY A 145 22.22 11.31 1.07
CA GLY A 145 21.46 11.30 -0.20
C GLY A 145 21.14 9.88 -0.67
N TRP A 146 22.12 8.98 -0.67
CA TRP A 146 21.93 7.59 -1.09
C TRP A 146 21.10 6.76 -0.10
N LEU A 147 21.23 6.98 1.21
CA LEU A 147 20.38 6.38 2.23
C LEU A 147 18.93 6.83 2.06
N PHE A 148 18.70 8.12 1.79
CA PHE A 148 17.36 8.64 1.49
C PHE A 148 16.76 7.92 0.28
N MET A 149 17.49 7.85 -0.84
CA MET A 149 17.03 7.11 -2.05
C MET A 149 16.74 5.64 -1.78
N SER A 150 17.59 4.99 -0.96
CA SER A 150 17.42 3.60 -0.58
C SER A 150 16.13 3.38 0.22
N VAL A 151 15.84 4.27 1.17
CA VAL A 151 14.65 4.15 2.02
C VAL A 151 13.38 4.49 1.24
N THR A 152 13.36 5.54 0.42
CA THR A 152 12.16 5.86 -0.38
C THR A 152 11.83 4.75 -1.38
N THR A 153 12.85 4.21 -2.05
CA THR A 153 12.69 3.08 -2.98
C THR A 153 12.28 1.81 -2.25
N GLY A 154 12.90 1.51 -1.11
CA GLY A 154 12.54 0.36 -0.28
C GLY A 154 11.11 0.43 0.23
N MET A 155 10.66 1.60 0.68
CA MET A 155 9.29 1.81 1.15
C MET A 155 8.25 1.64 0.05
N TYR A 156 8.56 2.03 -1.19
CA TYR A 156 7.71 1.70 -2.34
C TYR A 156 7.57 0.19 -2.55
N LEU A 157 8.67 -0.57 -2.49
CA LEU A 157 8.63 -2.03 -2.68
C LEU A 157 7.93 -2.75 -1.51
N ILE A 158 8.08 -2.23 -0.28
CA ILE A 158 7.35 -2.71 0.89
C ILE A 158 5.85 -2.44 0.73
N TYR A 159 5.48 -1.24 0.26
CA TYR A 159 4.08 -0.91 -0.05
C TYR A 159 3.49 -1.90 -1.05
N GLU A 160 4.16 -2.15 -2.18
CA GLU A 160 3.69 -3.10 -3.21
C GLU A 160 3.52 -4.51 -2.62
N PHE A 161 4.51 -4.98 -1.86
CA PHE A 161 4.47 -6.29 -1.21
C PHE A 161 3.29 -6.42 -0.23
N MET A 162 3.17 -5.45 0.69
CA MET A 162 2.19 -5.50 1.75
C MET A 162 0.77 -5.31 1.20
N HIS A 163 0.59 -4.42 0.23
CA HIS A 163 -0.69 -4.25 -0.46
C HIS A 163 -1.09 -5.53 -1.19
N PHE A 164 -0.16 -6.13 -1.96
CA PHE A 164 -0.40 -7.41 -2.62
C PHE A 164 -0.84 -8.50 -1.63
N CYS A 165 -0.16 -8.60 -0.49
CA CYS A 165 -0.52 -9.54 0.58
C CYS A 165 -1.93 -9.29 1.17
N CYS A 166 -2.52 -8.11 1.00
CA CYS A 166 -3.90 -7.87 1.44
C CYS A 166 -4.96 -8.48 0.51
N HIS A 167 -4.59 -8.82 -0.73
CA HIS A 167 -5.51 -9.30 -1.76
C HIS A 167 -5.25 -10.75 -2.20
N VAL A 168 -4.24 -11.43 -1.70
CA VAL A 168 -4.07 -12.88 -1.94
C VAL A 168 -5.08 -13.71 -1.13
N ASP A 169 -5.20 -15.00 -1.44
CA ASP A 169 -5.98 -15.94 -0.64
C ASP A 169 -5.45 -16.08 0.81
N GLU A 170 -6.35 -16.46 1.72
CA GLU A 170 -5.98 -16.80 3.10
C GLU A 170 -4.98 -17.96 3.12
N ASN A 171 -3.92 -17.78 3.90
CA ASN A 171 -2.89 -18.80 4.12
C ASN A 171 -2.16 -18.52 5.44
N SER A 172 -1.31 -19.47 5.87
CA SER A 172 -0.60 -19.34 7.15
C SER A 172 0.27 -18.08 7.25
N PHE A 173 0.89 -17.65 6.15
CA PHE A 173 1.77 -16.48 6.15
C PHE A 173 0.99 -15.19 6.38
N VAL A 174 -0.04 -14.89 5.57
CA VAL A 174 -0.81 -13.64 5.68
C VAL A 174 -1.64 -13.54 6.96
N ARG A 175 -1.91 -14.68 7.62
CA ARG A 175 -2.62 -14.75 8.89
C ARG A 175 -1.71 -14.49 10.10
N HIS A 176 -0.47 -14.96 10.06
CA HIS A 176 0.40 -14.99 11.25
C HIS A 176 1.63 -14.08 11.16
N CYS A 177 2.09 -13.71 9.97
CA CYS A 177 3.23 -12.81 9.83
C CYS A 177 2.87 -11.42 10.41
N PRO A 178 3.61 -10.93 11.43
CA PRO A 178 3.38 -9.60 11.99
C PRO A 178 3.47 -8.52 10.93
N PHE A 179 2.79 -7.39 11.16
CA PHE A 179 2.60 -6.28 10.21
C PHE A 179 1.76 -6.65 8.98
N VAL A 180 2.01 -7.79 8.33
CA VAL A 180 1.20 -8.28 7.20
C VAL A 180 -0.23 -8.57 7.65
N ASN A 181 -0.39 -9.32 8.73
CA ASN A 181 -1.73 -9.64 9.23
C ASN A 181 -2.47 -8.40 9.77
N THR A 182 -1.75 -7.54 10.50
CA THR A 182 -2.26 -6.24 10.95
C THR A 182 -2.77 -5.42 9.76
N LEU A 183 -1.93 -5.26 8.74
CA LEU A 183 -2.27 -4.45 7.58
C LEU A 183 -3.45 -5.07 6.83
N ARG A 184 -3.45 -6.37 6.61
CA ARG A 184 -4.53 -7.05 5.88
C ARG A 184 -5.89 -6.80 6.54
N ARG A 185 -5.97 -6.85 7.86
CA ARG A 185 -7.19 -6.47 8.60
C ARG A 185 -7.48 -4.97 8.52
N HIS A 186 -6.47 -4.14 8.69
CA HIS A 186 -6.59 -2.68 8.60
C HIS A 186 -7.12 -2.24 7.23
N HIS A 187 -6.62 -2.84 6.15
CA HIS A 187 -7.01 -2.56 4.78
C HIS A 187 -8.37 -3.19 4.41
N THR A 188 -8.70 -4.38 4.92
CA THR A 188 -10.05 -4.94 4.75
C THR A 188 -11.10 -4.01 5.37
N ALA A 189 -10.84 -3.48 6.56
CA ALA A 189 -11.68 -2.45 7.18
C ALA A 189 -11.76 -1.17 6.34
N HIS A 190 -10.65 -0.76 5.73
CA HIS A 190 -10.60 0.39 4.82
C HIS A 190 -11.46 0.18 3.56
N HIS A 191 -11.59 -1.03 3.03
CA HIS A 191 -12.44 -1.33 1.87
C HIS A 191 -13.95 -1.33 2.16
N ASN A 192 -14.35 -1.16 3.42
CA ASN A 192 -15.75 -0.98 3.74
C ASN A 192 -16.23 0.39 3.23
N GLY A 193 -17.23 0.39 2.35
CA GLY A 193 -17.72 1.62 1.70
C GLY A 193 -18.25 2.71 2.66
N ARG A 194 -18.53 2.37 3.92
CA ARG A 194 -18.93 3.34 4.96
C ARG A 194 -17.75 3.91 5.74
N LEU A 195 -16.56 3.33 5.61
CA LEU A 195 -15.34 3.66 6.36
C LEU A 195 -14.20 4.20 5.47
N MET A 196 -14.15 3.81 4.19
CA MET A 196 -13.01 4.03 3.28
C MET A 196 -12.53 5.47 3.15
N MET A 197 -13.39 6.44 3.40
CA MET A 197 -13.08 7.87 3.29
C MET A 197 -12.47 8.48 4.56
N GLU A 198 -12.48 7.74 5.67
CA GLU A 198 -12.25 8.30 7.01
C GLU A 198 -11.10 7.64 7.74
N VAL A 199 -11.01 6.30 7.61
CA VAL A 199 -10.09 5.52 8.42
C VAL A 199 -9.18 4.61 7.59
N ASN A 200 -8.06 4.26 8.20
CA ASN A 200 -7.12 3.24 7.77
C ASN A 200 -6.44 3.55 6.42
N MET A 201 -5.76 4.70 6.37
CA MET A 201 -5.15 5.25 5.17
C MET A 201 -3.71 4.77 4.94
N ASN A 202 -3.03 4.23 5.94
CA ASN A 202 -1.75 3.59 5.73
C ASN A 202 -1.95 2.21 5.10
N LEU A 203 -1.16 1.95 4.07
CA LEU A 203 -1.06 0.68 3.36
C LEU A 203 0.28 -0.03 3.59
N THR A 204 1.07 0.45 4.54
CA THR A 204 2.23 -0.26 5.11
C THR A 204 2.07 -0.42 6.61
N PHE A 205 2.56 0.55 7.38
CA PHE A 205 2.52 0.57 8.84
C PHE A 205 1.52 1.63 9.30
N PRO A 206 0.54 1.32 10.15
CA PRO A 206 -0.50 2.27 10.60
C PRO A 206 0.00 3.30 11.63
N ILE A 207 1.18 3.90 11.38
CA ILE A 207 1.80 4.91 12.25
C ILE A 207 1.09 6.25 12.07
N ALA A 208 0.87 6.70 10.83
CA ALA A 208 0.18 7.96 10.58
C ALA A 208 -1.30 7.87 10.96
N ASP A 209 -1.95 6.73 10.75
CA ASP A 209 -3.33 6.52 11.21
C ASP A 209 -3.48 6.57 12.73
N TRP A 210 -2.51 6.02 13.46
CA TRP A 210 -2.44 6.18 14.91
C TRP A 210 -2.19 7.65 15.29
N LEU A 211 -1.18 8.28 14.69
CA LEU A 211 -0.75 9.64 15.00
C LEU A 211 -1.85 10.68 14.76
N PHE A 212 -2.58 10.56 13.65
CA PHE A 212 -3.64 11.49 13.25
C PHE A 212 -5.04 11.04 13.67
N GLY A 213 -5.15 9.92 14.42
CA GLY A 213 -6.41 9.40 14.90
C GLY A 213 -7.35 8.88 13.80
N THR A 214 -6.83 8.60 12.60
CA THR A 214 -7.57 8.02 11.47
C THR A 214 -7.54 6.49 11.46
N SER A 215 -7.10 5.83 12.52
CA SER A 215 -7.32 4.39 12.67
C SER A 215 -8.75 4.07 13.09
N ASP A 216 -9.27 2.91 12.70
CA ASP A 216 -10.52 2.35 13.23
C ASP A 216 -10.38 1.72 14.62
N LEU A 217 -9.15 1.59 15.13
CA LEU A 217 -8.81 1.04 16.45
C LEU A 217 -8.61 2.13 17.51
N ASP A 218 -8.95 1.79 18.75
CA ASP A 218 -8.68 2.55 19.97
C ASP A 218 -7.55 1.86 20.77
N ARG A 219 -6.30 2.06 20.33
CA ARG A 219 -5.09 1.46 20.92
C ARG A 219 -3.89 2.41 20.88
N GLY A 220 -2.82 2.10 21.60
CA GLY A 220 -1.51 2.75 21.42
C GLY A 220 -0.81 2.32 20.11
N LEU A 221 0.31 2.96 19.78
CA LEU A 221 1.09 2.71 18.56
C LEU A 221 1.46 1.23 18.37
N ILE A 222 1.98 0.58 19.41
CA ILE A 222 2.37 -0.85 19.34
C ILE A 222 1.14 -1.72 19.04
N GLY A 223 0.00 -1.39 19.64
CA GLY A 223 -1.26 -2.09 19.38
C GLY A 223 -1.76 -1.90 17.95
N HIS A 224 -1.47 -0.76 17.31
CA HIS A 224 -1.75 -0.53 15.91
C HIS A 224 -0.84 -1.34 14.99
N LEU A 225 0.46 -1.38 15.28
CA LEU A 225 1.46 -2.08 14.47
C LEU A 225 1.30 -3.62 14.54
N LEU A 226 0.92 -4.14 15.70
CA LEU A 226 0.89 -5.58 16.00
C LEU A 226 -0.52 -6.06 16.39
N ASN A 227 -1.57 -5.48 15.76
CA ASN A 227 -2.94 -5.85 16.06
C ASN A 227 -3.31 -7.27 15.58
N GLY A 228 -2.75 -7.70 14.46
CA GLY A 228 -3.27 -8.85 13.72
C GLY A 228 -4.75 -8.63 13.33
N TYR A 229 -5.53 -9.72 13.33
CA TYR A 229 -6.96 -9.67 12.96
C TYR A 229 -7.90 -9.28 14.11
N ASP A 230 -7.35 -8.87 15.26
CA ASP A 230 -8.14 -8.55 16.46
C ASP A 230 -9.14 -7.39 16.22
N THR A 231 -10.36 -7.56 16.70
CA THR A 231 -11.45 -6.57 16.61
C THR A 231 -11.94 -6.09 17.98
N ARG A 232 -11.34 -6.53 19.09
CA ARG A 232 -11.73 -6.14 20.45
C ARG A 232 -11.59 -4.65 20.73
N PHE A 233 -10.67 -3.98 20.02
CA PHE A 233 -10.33 -2.58 20.21
C PHE A 233 -10.94 -1.66 19.15
N LEU A 234 -12.01 -2.09 18.48
CA LEU A 234 -12.72 -1.22 17.54
C LEU A 234 -13.28 0.02 18.24
N LYS A 235 -13.11 1.19 17.61
CA LYS A 235 -13.78 2.41 18.05
C LYS A 235 -15.30 2.21 18.02
N ARG A 236 -15.98 2.72 19.04
CA ARG A 236 -17.45 2.56 19.20
C ARG A 236 -18.25 3.45 18.25
N ASN A 237 -17.66 4.52 17.74
CA ASN A 237 -18.31 5.54 16.91
C ASN A 237 -18.05 5.36 15.41
N LEU A 238 -17.62 4.18 14.96
CA LEU A 238 -17.41 3.90 13.54
C LEU A 238 -18.73 3.94 12.77
N ARG A 239 -18.70 4.49 11.56
CA ARG A 239 -19.89 4.58 10.68
C ARG A 239 -20.31 3.23 10.11
N GLY A 240 -19.44 2.23 10.15
CA GLY A 240 -19.67 0.86 9.71
C GLY A 240 -18.94 -0.12 10.61
N LYS A 241 -19.34 -1.40 10.55
CA LYS A 241 -18.66 -2.47 11.26
C LYS A 241 -17.66 -3.13 10.31
N PRO A 242 -16.34 -3.02 10.55
CA PRO A 242 -15.35 -3.66 9.69
C PRO A 242 -15.44 -5.19 9.83
N ARG A 243 -15.19 -5.87 8.72
CA ARG A 243 -15.13 -7.33 8.64
C ARG A 243 -13.69 -7.82 8.80
N GLN A 244 -13.50 -9.01 9.36
CA GLN A 244 -12.18 -9.64 9.40
C GLN A 244 -11.82 -10.27 8.03
N PRO A 245 -10.53 -10.34 7.67
CA PRO A 245 -10.12 -10.90 6.38
C PRO A 245 -10.54 -12.37 6.19
N ASP A 246 -10.49 -13.19 7.24
CA ASP A 246 -10.90 -14.60 7.20
C ASP A 246 -12.43 -14.76 7.07
N GLU A 247 -13.21 -13.86 7.67
CA GLU A 247 -14.65 -13.79 7.44
C GLU A 247 -14.99 -13.41 5.99
N ALA A 248 -14.25 -12.45 5.41
CA ALA A 248 -14.43 -12.05 4.02
C ALA A 248 -14.02 -13.17 3.04
N ALA A 249 -13.05 -14.01 3.43
CA ALA A 249 -12.54 -15.12 2.63
C ALA A 249 -13.25 -16.46 2.89
N ALA A 250 -14.31 -16.49 3.72
CA ALA A 250 -14.96 -17.73 4.17
C ALA A 250 -15.58 -18.57 3.04
N VAL A 251 -15.88 -17.95 1.91
CA VAL A 251 -16.44 -18.60 0.72
C VAL A 251 -15.35 -18.76 -0.35
N PRO A 252 -15.29 -19.83 -1.16
CA PRO A 252 -14.29 -19.96 -2.21
C PRO A 252 -14.36 -18.81 -3.23
N VAL A 253 -13.20 -18.40 -3.75
CA VAL A 253 -13.13 -17.33 -4.75
C VAL A 253 -13.92 -17.73 -6.01
N GLY A 254 -14.79 -16.84 -6.48
CA GLY A 254 -15.51 -17.02 -7.75
C GLY A 254 -16.76 -17.88 -7.70
N THR A 255 -17.27 -18.26 -6.52
CA THR A 255 -18.58 -18.93 -6.37
C THR A 255 -19.77 -17.95 -6.45
N HIS A 256 -19.60 -16.84 -7.17
CA HIS A 256 -20.56 -15.76 -7.30
C HIS A 256 -20.64 -15.29 -8.76
#